data_AF-A0A962BAC6-F1
#
_entry.id   AF-A0A962BAC6-F1
#
_cell.length_a   1.000
_cell.length_b   1.000
_cell.length_c   1.000
_cell.angle_alpha   90.00
_cell.angle_beta   90.00
_cell.angle_gamma   90.00
#
_symmetry.space_group_name_H-M   'P 1'
#
loop_
_entity.id
_entity.type
_entity.pdbx_description
1 polymer ?
#
loop_
_entity_poly.entity_id
_entity_poly.type
_entity_poly.pdbx_seq_one_letter_code
_entity_poly.pdbx_strand_id
1 'polypeptide(L)'
;MTSEPQPATCHPALRRLRAAFLALAATALFWSPLHAADVLVNSGADSLGNDGACTLREALENNDANAQIWSDCAGDFGPDSIRIQAGLGPIILGARLELTRPAEILGPPGGQVIQPAPGNREQLLWITPVVDGHFLVENLTFEGARHSQPGFSAGCANKGGAVCVHSLFADVDIVLRKITFRDNRVTNLVPANITGGGALFVNVGGDSTVRVEESLFQNNRLQDDDHDASEGFGGAVLTLSPLTLSRSLLVNNLMDPLLLGQGAVIYAFGGDLTVSQSTFSANGGAISGAAITARLSNLLILDSLFDGHSTGAEVVDFRTGSGATRYLTISNTQFADNQ
;
A
#
# COMPACT_ATOMS: atom_id res chain seq x y z
N MET A 1 -9.03 56.40 -70.45
CA MET A 1 -10.44 56.14 -70.12
C MET A 1 -10.45 55.11 -69.00
N THR A 2 -11.15 55.49 -67.94
CA THR A 2 -11.39 54.84 -66.64
C THR A 2 -11.25 53.30 -66.61
N SER A 3 -10.23 52.81 -65.89
CA SER A 3 -10.11 51.40 -65.53
C SER A 3 -11.02 51.10 -64.34
N GLU A 4 -12.04 50.29 -64.59
CA GLU A 4 -13.03 49.78 -63.64
C GLU A 4 -12.36 48.78 -62.66
N PRO A 5 -12.56 48.90 -61.33
CA PRO A 5 -11.95 47.99 -60.36
C PRO A 5 -12.64 46.62 -60.40
N GLN A 6 -11.86 45.56 -60.64
CA GLN A 6 -12.37 44.19 -60.65
C GLN A 6 -12.81 43.75 -59.23
N PRO A 7 -13.95 43.05 -59.11
CA PRO A 7 -14.46 42.55 -57.84
C PRO A 7 -13.59 41.41 -57.28
N ALA A 8 -13.22 41.54 -56.01
CA ALA A 8 -12.47 40.52 -55.28
C ALA A 8 -13.26 39.20 -55.21
N THR A 9 -12.75 38.18 -55.89
CA THR A 9 -13.32 36.83 -55.87
C THR A 9 -12.96 36.15 -54.55
N CYS A 10 -14.00 35.90 -53.74
CA CYS A 10 -13.86 35.22 -52.45
C CYS A 10 -13.39 33.77 -52.67
N HIS A 11 -12.17 33.46 -52.23
CA HIS A 11 -11.51 32.18 -52.45
C HIS A 11 -12.30 30.99 -51.83
N PRO A 12 -12.65 29.95 -52.60
CA PRO A 12 -13.41 28.79 -52.12
C PRO A 12 -12.66 27.92 -51.08
N ALA A 13 -11.38 28.20 -50.82
CA ALA A 13 -10.57 27.52 -49.82
C ALA A 13 -11.00 27.84 -48.37
N LEU A 14 -11.51 29.05 -48.10
CA LEU A 14 -11.93 29.45 -46.74
C LEU A 14 -13.25 28.81 -46.28
N ARG A 15 -14.10 28.34 -47.21
CA ARG A 15 -15.34 27.61 -46.87
C ARG A 15 -15.09 26.16 -46.44
N ARG A 16 -14.05 25.50 -46.96
CA ARG A 16 -13.71 24.12 -46.60
C ARG A 16 -13.04 24.02 -45.22
N LEU A 17 -12.29 25.04 -44.80
CA LEU A 17 -11.67 25.12 -43.48
C LEU A 17 -12.68 25.31 -42.32
N ARG A 18 -13.79 26.03 -42.55
CA ARG A 18 -14.84 26.19 -41.53
C ARG A 18 -15.68 24.92 -41.31
N ALA A 19 -15.91 24.13 -42.36
CA ALA A 19 -16.62 22.85 -42.25
C ALA A 19 -15.77 21.78 -41.52
N ALA A 20 -14.45 21.78 -41.73
CA ALA A 20 -13.54 20.88 -41.01
C ALA A 20 -13.42 21.22 -39.51
N PHE A 21 -13.40 22.51 -39.15
CA PHE A 21 -13.37 22.92 -37.73
C PHE A 21 -14.68 22.63 -36.99
N LEU A 22 -15.85 22.75 -37.64
CA LEU A 22 -17.13 22.36 -37.02
C LEU A 22 -17.27 20.85 -36.85
N ALA A 23 -16.74 20.04 -37.79
CA ALA A 23 -16.75 18.59 -37.69
C ALA A 23 -15.81 18.07 -36.58
N LEU A 24 -14.64 18.70 -36.39
CA LEU A 24 -13.72 18.35 -35.30
C LEU A 24 -14.24 18.74 -33.91
N ALA A 25 -14.96 19.86 -33.82
CA ALA A 25 -15.60 20.30 -32.57
C ALA A 25 -16.79 19.40 -32.18
N ALA A 26 -17.51 18.82 -33.15
CA ALA A 26 -18.61 17.91 -32.88
C ALA A 26 -18.15 16.53 -32.36
N THR A 27 -16.95 16.06 -32.72
CA THR A 27 -16.41 14.78 -32.22
C THR A 27 -15.85 14.86 -30.79
N ALA A 28 -15.51 16.06 -30.31
CA ALA A 28 -15.03 16.26 -28.94
C ALA A 28 -16.16 16.36 -27.89
N LEU A 29 -17.42 16.51 -28.32
CA LEU A 29 -18.57 16.69 -27.42
C LEU A 29 -19.23 15.38 -26.96
N PHE A 30 -18.75 14.22 -27.42
CA PHE A 30 -19.29 12.90 -27.05
C PHE A 30 -18.30 12.01 -26.30
N TRP A 31 -17.15 12.56 -25.89
CA TRP A 31 -16.25 11.86 -24.99
C TRP A 31 -16.78 12.09 -23.57
N SER A 32 -17.84 11.36 -23.21
CA SER A 32 -18.13 11.15 -21.81
C SER A 32 -16.86 10.57 -21.19
N PRO A 33 -16.28 11.19 -20.15
CA PRO A 33 -15.23 10.50 -19.40
C PRO A 33 -15.80 9.14 -19.04
N LEU A 34 -15.08 8.08 -19.41
CA LEU A 34 -15.40 6.73 -18.99
C LEU A 34 -15.23 6.76 -17.47
N HIS A 35 -16.34 6.98 -16.76
CA HIS A 35 -16.34 6.96 -15.31
C HIS A 35 -16.02 5.51 -14.92
N ALA A 36 -15.04 5.33 -14.05
CA ALA A 36 -14.80 4.05 -13.40
C ALA A 36 -16.15 3.56 -12.84
N ALA A 37 -16.49 2.30 -13.10
CA ALA A 37 -17.69 1.73 -12.49
C ALA A 37 -17.52 1.69 -10.98
N ASP A 38 -18.58 2.08 -10.28
CA ASP A 38 -18.67 1.90 -8.84
C ASP A 38 -19.20 0.47 -8.59
N VAL A 39 -18.33 -0.43 -8.13
CA VAL A 39 -18.73 -1.77 -7.66
C VAL A 39 -19.08 -1.67 -6.17
N LEU A 40 -20.33 -1.96 -5.82
CA LEU A 40 -20.80 -1.91 -4.43
C LEU A 40 -20.74 -3.29 -3.77
N VAL A 41 -19.78 -3.48 -2.87
CA VAL A 41 -19.71 -4.65 -1.99
C VAL A 41 -20.79 -4.52 -0.91
N ASN A 42 -21.77 -5.41 -0.94
CA ASN A 42 -22.94 -5.37 -0.04
C ASN A 42 -23.04 -6.60 0.88
N SER A 43 -22.02 -7.46 0.88
CA SER A 43 -21.93 -8.65 1.73
C SER A 43 -20.62 -8.70 2.49
N GLY A 44 -20.70 -9.07 3.77
CA GLY A 44 -19.53 -9.35 4.60
C GLY A 44 -19.00 -10.79 4.48
N ALA A 45 -19.66 -11.62 3.67
CA ALA A 45 -19.24 -12.99 3.42
C ALA A 45 -17.94 -13.06 2.58
N ASP A 46 -17.21 -14.16 2.73
CA ASP A 46 -16.08 -14.51 1.88
C ASP A 46 -16.42 -15.77 1.07
N SER A 47 -17.34 -15.61 0.13
CA SER A 47 -17.82 -16.65 -0.77
C SER A 47 -17.68 -16.19 -2.23
N LEU A 48 -17.68 -17.16 -3.14
CA LEU A 48 -17.72 -16.94 -4.57
C LEU A 48 -18.97 -17.60 -5.13
N GLY A 49 -19.84 -16.84 -5.78
CA GLY A 49 -21.02 -17.36 -6.45
C GLY A 49 -22.03 -16.26 -6.81
N ASN A 50 -22.81 -16.49 -7.88
CA ASN A 50 -23.91 -15.59 -8.25
C ASN A 50 -25.13 -15.81 -7.33
N ASP A 51 -25.03 -15.41 -6.06
CA ASP A 51 -26.06 -15.58 -5.03
C ASP A 51 -26.90 -14.32 -4.78
N GLY A 52 -26.61 -13.24 -5.51
CA GLY A 52 -27.31 -11.96 -5.42
C GLY A 52 -26.68 -11.01 -4.41
N ALA A 53 -25.57 -11.39 -3.78
CA ALA A 53 -24.80 -10.56 -2.88
C ALA A 53 -23.39 -10.37 -3.44
N CYS A 54 -22.93 -9.11 -3.51
CA CYS A 54 -21.59 -8.81 -3.97
C CYS A 54 -20.62 -8.80 -2.79
N THR A 55 -19.70 -9.77 -2.74
CA THR A 55 -18.61 -9.84 -1.77
C THR A 55 -17.38 -9.06 -2.23
N LEU A 56 -16.48 -8.75 -1.28
CA LEU A 56 -15.21 -8.08 -1.62
C LEU A 56 -14.33 -8.92 -2.54
N ARG A 57 -14.34 -10.26 -2.38
CA ARG A 57 -13.55 -11.15 -3.22
C ARG A 57 -14.04 -11.14 -4.66
N GLU A 58 -15.35 -11.23 -4.87
CA GLU A 58 -15.95 -11.19 -6.20
C GLU A 58 -15.69 -9.85 -6.91
N ALA A 59 -15.82 -8.73 -6.18
CA ALA A 59 -15.49 -7.41 -6.73
C ALA A 59 -14.03 -7.33 -7.20
N LEU A 60 -13.08 -7.86 -6.42
CA LEU A 60 -11.67 -7.89 -6.80
C LEU A 60 -11.39 -8.83 -7.97
N GLU A 61 -12.04 -9.99 -8.04
CA GLU A 61 -11.90 -10.91 -9.17
C GLU A 61 -12.45 -10.34 -10.48
N ASN A 62 -13.57 -9.60 -10.43
CA ASN A 62 -14.08 -8.87 -11.59
C ASN A 62 -13.08 -7.81 -12.08
N ASN A 63 -12.55 -7.00 -11.17
CA ASN A 63 -11.55 -5.98 -11.48
C ASN A 63 -10.28 -6.60 -12.10
N ASP A 64 -9.75 -7.65 -11.48
CA ASP A 64 -8.51 -8.32 -11.92
C ASP A 64 -8.68 -9.04 -13.26
N ALA A 65 -9.86 -9.58 -13.53
CA ALA A 65 -10.20 -10.13 -14.84
C ALA A 65 -10.48 -9.04 -15.89
N ASN A 66 -10.71 -7.80 -15.46
CA ASN A 66 -11.27 -6.73 -16.28
C ASN A 66 -12.50 -7.24 -17.06
N ALA A 67 -13.37 -7.95 -16.35
CA ALA A 67 -14.55 -8.62 -16.90
C ALA A 67 -15.55 -8.94 -15.79
N GLN A 68 -16.84 -8.95 -16.12
CA GLN A 68 -17.90 -9.35 -15.20
C GLN A 68 -17.97 -10.89 -15.08
N ILE A 69 -17.10 -11.48 -14.26
CA ILE A 69 -17.16 -12.90 -13.87
C ILE A 69 -18.36 -13.15 -12.95
N TRP A 70 -18.55 -12.25 -11.98
CA TRP A 70 -19.61 -12.29 -10.98
C TRP A 70 -20.68 -11.26 -11.32
N SER A 71 -21.86 -11.74 -11.72
CA SER A 71 -22.93 -10.92 -12.29
C SER A 71 -23.62 -10.01 -11.27
N ASP A 72 -23.61 -10.41 -10.00
CA ASP A 72 -24.08 -9.67 -8.83
C ASP A 72 -23.09 -8.63 -8.30
N CYS A 73 -21.81 -8.73 -8.68
CA CYS A 73 -20.80 -7.69 -8.53
C CYS A 73 -20.55 -6.91 -9.83
N ALA A 74 -21.62 -6.52 -10.53
CA ALA A 74 -21.49 -5.83 -11.81
C ALA A 74 -20.65 -4.54 -11.71
N GLY A 75 -19.45 -4.57 -12.29
CA GLY A 75 -18.66 -3.41 -12.69
C GLY A 75 -18.65 -3.26 -14.21
N ASP A 76 -18.09 -2.14 -14.70
CA ASP A 76 -17.81 -1.94 -16.12
C ASP A 76 -16.40 -2.46 -16.44
N PHE A 77 -15.87 -2.12 -17.62
CA PHE A 77 -14.48 -2.41 -17.99
C PHE A 77 -13.58 -1.24 -17.60
N GLY A 78 -12.43 -1.52 -16.96
CA GLY A 78 -11.43 -0.53 -16.58
C GLY A 78 -11.02 -0.63 -15.11
N PRO A 79 -10.26 0.36 -14.59
CA PRO A 79 -10.01 0.46 -13.16
C PRO A 79 -11.32 0.70 -12.41
N ASP A 80 -11.64 -0.19 -11.47
CA ASP A 80 -12.89 -0.11 -10.74
C ASP A 80 -12.75 0.69 -9.44
N SER A 81 -13.83 1.39 -9.05
CA SER A 81 -13.99 1.91 -7.69
C SER A 81 -14.82 0.92 -6.89
N ILE A 82 -14.17 0.15 -6.01
CA ILE A 82 -14.78 -0.87 -5.18
C ILE A 82 -15.16 -0.23 -3.84
N ARG A 83 -16.46 0.03 -3.64
CA ARG A 83 -17.00 0.66 -2.44
C ARG A 83 -17.61 -0.40 -1.52
N ILE A 84 -17.22 -0.38 -0.26
CA ILE A 84 -17.78 -1.28 0.74
C ILE A 84 -18.96 -0.60 1.44
N GLN A 85 -20.12 -1.26 1.40
CA GLN A 85 -21.33 -0.78 2.06
C GLN A 85 -21.11 -0.67 3.57
N ALA A 86 -21.69 0.37 4.19
CA ALA A 86 -21.67 0.52 5.63
C ALA A 86 -22.49 -0.60 6.32
N GLY A 87 -22.05 -1.01 7.51
CA GLY A 87 -22.83 -1.88 8.39
C GLY A 87 -22.71 -3.39 8.12
N LEU A 88 -21.74 -3.84 7.31
CA LEU A 88 -21.52 -5.27 7.03
C LEU A 88 -20.97 -6.06 8.23
N GLY A 89 -20.51 -5.39 9.28
CA GLY A 89 -19.68 -6.02 10.32
C GLY A 89 -18.29 -6.39 9.76
N PRO A 90 -17.44 -7.11 10.51
CA PRO A 90 -16.14 -7.56 10.01
C PRO A 90 -16.28 -8.49 8.80
N ILE A 91 -15.45 -8.30 7.78
CA ILE A 91 -15.29 -9.24 6.66
C ILE A 91 -14.28 -10.30 7.09
N ILE A 92 -14.74 -11.54 7.24
CA ILE A 92 -13.91 -12.65 7.72
C ILE A 92 -13.41 -13.46 6.52
N LEU A 93 -12.11 -13.40 6.26
CA LEU A 93 -11.47 -13.99 5.09
C LEU A 93 -11.05 -15.45 5.33
N GLY A 94 -11.65 -16.37 4.58
CA GLY A 94 -11.22 -17.77 4.46
C GLY A 94 -9.91 -17.94 3.67
N ALA A 95 -9.56 -16.99 2.81
CA ALA A 95 -8.30 -16.95 2.07
C ALA A 95 -7.81 -15.50 1.88
N ARG A 96 -6.54 -15.29 1.53
CA ARG A 96 -6.05 -13.94 1.19
C ARG A 96 -6.84 -13.33 0.01
N LEU A 97 -6.92 -12.00 -0.03
CA LEU A 97 -7.38 -11.26 -1.22
C LEU A 97 -6.17 -10.97 -2.12
N GLU A 98 -6.39 -10.99 -3.43
CA GLU A 98 -5.38 -10.62 -4.43
C GLU A 98 -5.89 -9.41 -5.24
N LEU A 99 -4.98 -8.48 -5.52
CA LEU A 99 -5.22 -7.29 -6.31
C LEU A 99 -4.06 -7.13 -7.29
N THR A 100 -4.31 -7.45 -8.55
CA THR A 100 -3.29 -7.46 -9.63
C THR A 100 -3.46 -6.31 -10.61
N ARG A 101 -4.63 -5.67 -10.65
CA ARG A 101 -4.90 -4.51 -11.50
C ARG A 101 -5.25 -3.25 -10.70
N PRO A 102 -4.99 -2.05 -11.27
CA PRO A 102 -5.35 -0.77 -10.66
C PRO A 102 -6.81 -0.74 -10.21
N ALA A 103 -7.04 -0.37 -8.95
CA ALA A 103 -8.38 -0.23 -8.37
C ALA A 103 -8.35 0.75 -7.19
N GLU A 104 -9.53 1.28 -6.85
CA GLU A 104 -9.76 2.01 -5.61
C GLU A 104 -10.65 1.21 -4.67
N ILE A 105 -10.12 0.71 -3.55
CA ILE A 105 -10.89 0.01 -2.52
C ILE A 105 -11.22 1.00 -1.41
N LEU A 106 -12.51 1.32 -1.26
CA LEU A 106 -12.99 2.39 -0.40
C LEU A 106 -13.90 1.83 0.70
N GLY A 107 -13.43 1.89 1.95
CA GLY A 107 -14.25 1.57 3.12
C GLY A 107 -15.27 2.67 3.48
N PRO A 108 -16.37 2.31 4.16
CA PRO A 108 -17.40 3.26 4.60
C PRO A 108 -16.90 4.16 5.73
N PRO A 109 -17.48 5.36 5.95
CA PRO A 109 -17.09 6.22 7.08
C PRO A 109 -17.05 5.46 8.41
N GLY A 110 -15.95 5.57 9.15
CA GLY A 110 -15.70 4.79 10.37
C GLY A 110 -14.86 3.52 10.16
N GLY A 111 -14.65 3.13 8.89
CA GLY A 111 -13.76 2.06 8.48
C GLY A 111 -14.46 0.71 8.31
N GLN A 112 -13.95 -0.11 7.40
CA GLN A 112 -14.33 -1.53 7.29
C GLN A 112 -13.24 -2.40 7.92
N VAL A 113 -13.63 -3.31 8.81
CA VAL A 113 -12.71 -4.29 9.42
C VAL A 113 -12.59 -5.52 8.51
N ILE A 114 -11.35 -5.92 8.24
CA ILE A 114 -10.98 -7.12 7.50
C ILE A 114 -10.10 -7.97 8.42
N GLN A 115 -10.51 -9.22 8.64
CA GLN A 115 -9.88 -10.16 9.56
C GLN A 115 -9.73 -11.54 8.91
N PRO A 116 -8.75 -12.35 9.32
CA PRO A 116 -8.66 -13.72 8.86
C PRO A 116 -9.73 -14.58 9.57
N ALA A 117 -10.19 -15.63 8.91
CA ALA A 117 -10.96 -16.68 9.56
C ALA A 117 -10.14 -17.32 10.71
N PRO A 118 -10.77 -17.80 11.79
CA PRO A 118 -10.06 -18.47 12.88
C PRO A 118 -9.18 -19.62 12.37
N GLY A 119 -7.90 -19.58 12.73
CA GLY A 119 -6.91 -20.58 12.30
C GLY A 119 -6.27 -20.31 10.93
N ASN A 120 -6.81 -19.38 10.14
CA ASN A 120 -6.15 -18.93 8.92
C ASN A 120 -4.87 -18.15 9.26
N ARG A 121 -3.76 -18.52 8.62
CA ARG A 121 -2.43 -17.95 8.81
C ARG A 121 -1.91 -17.21 7.57
N GLU A 122 -2.82 -16.87 6.67
CA GLU A 122 -2.49 -16.07 5.50
C GLU A 122 -2.53 -14.57 5.81
N GLN A 123 -1.95 -13.82 4.88
CA GLN A 123 -2.07 -12.38 4.82
C GLN A 123 -3.48 -12.02 4.35
N LEU A 124 -3.93 -10.80 4.60
CA LEU A 124 -5.28 -10.38 4.24
C LEU A 124 -5.35 -9.86 2.80
N LEU A 125 -4.33 -9.12 2.36
CA LEU A 125 -4.31 -8.53 1.03
C LEU A 125 -2.91 -8.60 0.40
N TRP A 126 -2.87 -9.10 -0.84
CA TRP A 126 -1.72 -9.03 -1.73
C TRP A 126 -1.99 -8.04 -2.86
N ILE A 127 -1.13 -7.03 -2.95
CA ILE A 127 -1.10 -6.10 -4.08
C ILE A 127 0.09 -6.50 -4.93
N THR A 128 -0.18 -7.18 -6.04
CA THR A 128 0.83 -7.68 -6.99
C THR A 128 0.54 -7.18 -8.41
N PRO A 129 0.80 -5.90 -8.67
CA PRO A 129 0.49 -5.27 -9.94
C PRO A 129 1.14 -6.00 -11.12
N VAL A 130 0.33 -6.30 -12.14
CA VAL A 130 0.79 -6.86 -13.42
C VAL A 130 0.71 -5.87 -14.58
N VAL A 131 0.18 -4.67 -14.31
CA VAL A 131 0.09 -3.54 -15.24
C VAL A 131 0.33 -2.25 -14.47
N ASP A 132 0.78 -1.22 -15.18
CA ASP A 132 0.96 0.13 -14.62
C ASP A 132 -0.38 0.71 -14.16
N GLY A 133 -0.32 1.57 -13.14
CA GLY A 133 -1.48 2.36 -12.75
C GLY A 133 -1.53 2.73 -11.27
N HIS A 134 -2.70 3.21 -10.87
CA HIS A 134 -2.95 3.72 -9.53
C HIS A 134 -3.74 2.72 -8.70
N PHE A 135 -3.25 2.45 -7.49
CA PHE A 135 -3.91 1.59 -6.52
C PHE A 135 -4.19 2.42 -5.27
N LEU A 136 -5.46 2.51 -4.89
CA LEU A 136 -5.87 3.18 -3.66
C LEU A 136 -6.55 2.18 -2.75
N VAL A 137 -6.09 2.11 -1.50
CA VAL A 137 -6.80 1.43 -0.42
C VAL A 137 -7.06 2.47 0.65
N GLU A 138 -8.34 2.73 0.94
CA GLU A 138 -8.72 3.77 1.88
C GLU A 138 -9.71 3.30 2.93
N ASN A 139 -9.48 3.74 4.17
CA ASN A 139 -10.45 3.65 5.26
C ASN A 139 -10.83 2.20 5.60
N LEU A 140 -9.82 1.34 5.72
CA LEU A 140 -9.93 -0.06 6.12
C LEU A 140 -9.14 -0.31 7.40
N THR A 141 -9.54 -1.33 8.14
CA THR A 141 -8.79 -1.89 9.28
C THR A 141 -8.39 -3.32 8.93
N PHE A 142 -7.09 -3.58 8.85
CA PHE A 142 -6.54 -4.92 8.72
C PHE A 142 -6.09 -5.40 10.10
N GLU A 143 -6.77 -6.42 10.61
CA GLU A 143 -6.61 -6.84 12.01
C GLU A 143 -6.36 -8.33 12.17
N GLY A 144 -5.47 -8.65 13.12
CA GLY A 144 -5.31 -10.00 13.65
C GLY A 144 -4.70 -11.00 12.67
N ALA A 145 -4.13 -10.54 11.55
CA ALA A 145 -3.45 -11.39 10.60
C ALA A 145 -2.24 -12.07 11.28
N ARG A 146 -2.10 -13.39 11.11
CA ARG A 146 -1.04 -14.19 11.73
C ARG A 146 -0.31 -14.97 10.68
N HIS A 147 0.64 -14.33 10.03
CA HIS A 147 1.40 -14.97 8.99
C HIS A 147 2.52 -15.85 9.54
N SER A 148 2.53 -17.11 9.14
CA SER A 148 3.63 -18.03 9.42
C SER A 148 3.69 -19.05 8.29
N GLN A 149 4.71 -18.99 7.44
CA GLN A 149 4.96 -20.03 6.46
C GLN A 149 6.36 -20.63 6.66
N PRO A 150 6.49 -21.96 6.57
CA PRO A 150 7.79 -22.56 6.46
C PRO A 150 8.33 -22.41 5.03
N GLY A 151 9.59 -22.00 4.89
CA GLY A 151 10.35 -22.11 3.65
C GLY A 151 10.93 -20.79 3.15
N PHE A 152 11.96 -20.89 2.32
CA PHE A 152 12.61 -19.73 1.72
C PHE A 152 11.81 -19.26 0.51
N SER A 153 11.17 -18.11 0.61
CA SER A 153 10.47 -17.49 -0.52
C SER A 153 10.85 -16.03 -0.67
N ALA A 154 11.24 -15.65 -1.87
CA ALA A 154 11.27 -14.25 -2.27
C ALA A 154 9.85 -13.67 -2.25
N GLY A 155 9.73 -12.35 -2.08
CA GLY A 155 8.42 -11.67 -2.09
C GLY A 155 7.64 -11.80 -0.78
N CYS A 156 6.32 -12.00 -0.90
CA CYS A 156 5.31 -11.86 0.15
C CYS A 156 5.24 -13.00 1.16
N ALA A 157 5.71 -14.20 0.82
CA ALA A 157 5.33 -15.42 1.53
C ALA A 157 5.89 -15.58 2.95
N ASN A 158 6.70 -14.65 3.47
CA ASN A 158 7.10 -14.58 4.89
C ASN A 158 7.13 -13.13 5.43
N LYS A 159 6.42 -12.18 4.81
CA LYS A 159 6.59 -10.75 5.11
C LYS A 159 5.29 -9.99 4.97
N GLY A 160 5.04 -8.98 5.78
CA GLY A 160 3.84 -8.15 5.65
C GLY A 160 2.63 -8.91 6.16
N GLY A 161 2.53 -9.07 7.48
CA GLY A 161 1.57 -9.98 8.10
C GLY A 161 0.13 -9.73 7.69
N ALA A 162 -0.24 -8.47 7.48
CA ALA A 162 -1.57 -8.08 7.01
C ALA A 162 -1.60 -7.83 5.50
N VAL A 163 -0.70 -6.97 5.01
CA VAL A 163 -0.65 -6.52 3.63
C VAL A 163 0.74 -6.73 3.06
N CYS A 164 0.79 -7.34 1.88
CA CYS A 164 1.98 -7.38 1.06
C CYS A 164 1.80 -6.54 -0.19
N VAL A 165 2.78 -5.69 -0.48
CA VAL A 165 2.91 -4.98 -1.75
C VAL A 165 4.16 -5.50 -2.46
N HIS A 166 3.98 -6.15 -3.60
CA HIS A 166 5.09 -6.72 -4.37
C HIS A 166 4.90 -6.55 -5.87
N SER A 167 5.76 -5.76 -6.51
CA SER A 167 5.81 -5.58 -7.97
C SER A 167 7.27 -5.61 -8.42
N LEU A 168 7.59 -6.27 -9.53
CA LEU A 168 8.94 -6.21 -10.11
C LEU A 168 8.97 -5.58 -11.51
N PHE A 169 7.81 -5.36 -12.12
CA PHE A 169 7.72 -5.10 -13.56
C PHE A 169 6.80 -3.94 -13.96
N ALA A 170 5.95 -3.47 -13.05
CA ALA A 170 5.00 -2.39 -13.34
C ALA A 170 5.40 -1.12 -12.60
N ASP A 171 5.19 0.03 -13.24
CA ASP A 171 5.32 1.35 -12.65
C ASP A 171 3.97 1.75 -12.02
N VAL A 172 3.94 1.76 -10.69
CA VAL A 172 2.69 1.92 -9.94
C VAL A 172 2.75 3.05 -8.92
N ASP A 173 1.62 3.70 -8.70
CA ASP A 173 1.39 4.58 -7.55
C ASP A 173 0.42 3.90 -6.60
N ILE A 174 0.93 3.42 -5.46
CA ILE A 174 0.15 2.73 -4.45
C ILE A 174 -0.03 3.64 -3.25
N VAL A 175 -1.29 3.88 -2.88
CA VAL A 175 -1.67 4.71 -1.73
C VAL A 175 -2.47 3.88 -0.74
N LEU A 176 -1.94 3.77 0.47
CA LEU A 176 -2.62 3.23 1.63
C LEU A 176 -2.99 4.41 2.55
N ARG A 177 -4.26 4.84 2.50
CA ARG A 177 -4.72 6.05 3.22
C ARG A 177 -5.72 5.72 4.31
N LYS A 178 -5.58 6.30 5.50
CA LYS A 178 -6.48 6.05 6.63
C LYS A 178 -6.65 4.57 6.94
N ILE A 179 -5.55 3.82 6.85
CA ILE A 179 -5.54 2.40 7.14
C ILE A 179 -5.18 2.19 8.60
N THR A 180 -5.89 1.28 9.26
CA THR A 180 -5.49 0.79 10.58
C THR A 180 -4.93 -0.62 10.46
N PHE A 181 -3.65 -0.79 10.77
CA PHE A 181 -3.01 -2.09 10.95
C PHE A 181 -2.94 -2.39 12.44
N ARG A 182 -3.74 -3.36 12.92
CA ARG A 182 -3.83 -3.68 14.35
C ARG A 182 -3.58 -5.15 14.65
N ASP A 183 -2.77 -5.42 15.66
CA ASP A 183 -2.54 -6.76 16.21
C ASP A 183 -2.11 -7.79 15.14
N ASN A 184 -1.43 -7.35 14.08
CA ASN A 184 -0.92 -8.23 13.03
C ASN A 184 0.43 -8.78 13.43
N ARG A 185 0.69 -10.03 13.05
CA ARG A 185 1.90 -10.75 13.43
C ARG A 185 2.47 -11.53 12.27
N VAL A 186 3.78 -11.45 12.09
CA VAL A 186 4.54 -12.44 11.32
C VAL A 186 5.37 -13.28 12.30
N THR A 187 5.40 -14.60 12.11
CA THR A 187 6.27 -15.51 12.86
C THR A 187 7.28 -16.14 11.92
N ASN A 188 8.57 -15.98 12.19
CA ASN A 188 9.59 -16.75 11.49
C ASN A 188 9.59 -18.17 12.05
N LEU A 189 9.34 -19.17 11.19
CA LEU A 189 9.34 -20.59 11.56
C LEU A 189 10.60 -21.32 11.11
N VAL A 190 11.48 -20.65 10.36
CA VAL A 190 12.59 -21.32 9.68
C VAL A 190 13.88 -20.53 9.84
N PRO A 191 14.97 -21.23 10.22
CA PRO A 191 16.30 -20.67 10.26
C PRO A 191 16.71 -19.97 8.97
N ALA A 192 17.34 -18.80 9.11
CA ALA A 192 17.95 -18.05 8.01
C ALA A 192 16.96 -17.53 6.92
N ASN A 193 15.76 -17.13 7.34
CA ASN A 193 14.81 -16.44 6.49
C ASN A 193 14.63 -14.96 6.87
N ILE A 194 14.79 -14.06 5.89
CA ILE A 194 14.38 -12.66 6.01
C ILE A 194 12.87 -12.60 6.25
N THR A 195 12.49 -12.42 7.50
CA THR A 195 11.10 -12.27 7.94
C THR A 195 10.89 -10.87 8.48
N GLY A 196 9.74 -10.26 8.22
CA GLY A 196 9.56 -8.87 8.61
C GLY A 196 8.25 -8.20 8.25
N GLY A 197 8.03 -7.02 8.84
CA GLY A 197 6.85 -6.20 8.62
C GLY A 197 5.60 -6.86 9.18
N GLY A 198 5.46 -6.94 10.51
CA GLY A 198 4.31 -7.55 11.19
C GLY A 198 2.95 -7.13 10.62
N ALA A 199 2.85 -5.92 10.07
CA ALA A 199 1.70 -5.41 9.33
C ALA A 199 1.93 -5.36 7.81
N LEU A 200 2.96 -4.65 7.37
CA LEU A 200 3.13 -4.23 5.98
C LEU A 200 4.51 -4.62 5.45
N PHE A 201 4.53 -5.22 4.27
CA PHE A 201 5.74 -5.42 3.48
C PHE A 201 5.63 -4.70 2.13
N VAL A 202 6.70 -4.00 1.75
CA VAL A 202 6.79 -3.28 0.48
C VAL A 202 8.05 -3.69 -0.28
N ASN A 203 7.86 -4.19 -1.49
CA ASN A 203 8.94 -4.50 -2.42
C ASN A 203 8.46 -4.30 -3.87
N VAL A 204 8.53 -3.06 -4.32
CA VAL A 204 8.21 -2.63 -5.69
C VAL A 204 9.49 -2.28 -6.48
N GLY A 205 9.50 -2.61 -7.77
CA GLY A 205 10.55 -2.22 -8.72
C GLY A 205 10.19 -0.99 -9.55
N GLY A 206 11.09 -0.62 -10.47
CA GLY A 206 10.86 0.48 -11.42
C GLY A 206 10.80 1.86 -10.76
N ASP A 207 10.01 2.76 -11.37
CA ASP A 207 9.73 4.11 -10.86
C ASP A 207 8.51 4.12 -9.92
N SER A 208 8.15 2.96 -9.39
CA SER A 208 6.99 2.79 -8.51
C SER A 208 7.12 3.58 -7.21
N THR A 209 5.98 4.08 -6.74
CA THR A 209 5.88 4.82 -5.48
C THR A 209 4.87 4.13 -4.56
N VAL A 210 5.22 4.06 -3.27
CA VAL A 210 4.31 3.58 -2.23
C VAL A 210 4.19 4.64 -1.15
N ARG A 211 2.96 5.05 -0.87
CA ARG A 211 2.60 6.07 0.11
C ARG A 211 1.66 5.50 1.16
N VAL A 212 2.00 5.75 2.42
CA VAL A 212 1.15 5.46 3.56
C VAL A 212 0.80 6.77 4.25
N GLU A 213 -0.48 7.09 4.29
CA GLU A 213 -0.97 8.40 4.70
C GLU A 213 -2.03 8.27 5.78
N GLU A 214 -1.98 9.10 6.81
CA GLU A 214 -3.06 9.23 7.82
C GLU A 214 -3.41 7.89 8.49
N SER A 215 -2.43 7.00 8.63
CA SER A 215 -2.65 5.61 9.00
C SER A 215 -2.19 5.32 10.43
N LEU A 216 -2.73 4.25 11.01
CA LEU A 216 -2.41 3.76 12.34
C LEU A 216 -1.75 2.39 12.25
N PHE A 217 -0.58 2.22 12.86
CA PHE A 217 0.04 0.94 13.13
C PHE A 217 0.07 0.71 14.63
N GLN A 218 -0.73 -0.25 15.11
CA GLN A 218 -0.86 -0.53 16.53
C GLN A 218 -0.60 -2.00 16.84
N ASN A 219 0.25 -2.26 17.85
CA ASN A 219 0.48 -3.60 18.38
C ASN A 219 0.91 -4.64 17.35
N ASN A 220 1.50 -4.23 16.21
CA ASN A 220 1.98 -5.18 15.21
C ASN A 220 3.30 -5.78 15.68
N ARG A 221 3.52 -7.06 15.36
CA ARG A 221 4.65 -7.83 15.88
C ARG A 221 5.36 -8.64 14.83
N LEU A 222 6.68 -8.63 14.93
CA LEU A 222 7.51 -9.69 14.38
C LEU A 222 7.93 -10.59 15.53
N GLN A 223 7.57 -11.88 15.44
CA GLN A 223 7.92 -12.86 16.45
C GLN A 223 8.85 -13.93 15.86
N ASP A 224 9.80 -14.36 16.68
CA ASP A 224 10.61 -15.54 16.46
C ASP A 224 10.04 -16.68 17.30
N ASP A 225 9.96 -17.89 16.74
CA ASP A 225 9.65 -19.07 17.52
C ASP A 225 10.74 -20.14 17.50
N ASP A 226 11.74 -20.04 16.63
CA ASP A 226 12.82 -21.03 16.52
C ASP A 226 14.07 -20.65 17.34
N HIS A 227 14.13 -19.41 17.84
CA HIS A 227 15.21 -18.87 18.69
C HIS A 227 16.58 -18.95 18.01
N ASP A 228 16.61 -19.03 16.69
CA ASP A 228 17.86 -18.96 15.99
C ASP A 228 18.30 -17.50 15.89
N ALA A 229 19.60 -17.29 15.86
CA ALA A 229 20.20 -15.97 15.96
C ALA A 229 19.97 -15.10 14.70
N SER A 230 19.08 -15.49 13.78
CA SER A 230 19.07 -14.97 12.42
C SER A 230 17.66 -14.51 12.00
N GLU A 231 17.57 -13.19 11.81
CA GLU A 231 16.73 -12.58 10.77
C GLU A 231 15.28 -12.24 11.15
N GLY A 232 15.14 -11.10 11.81
CA GLY A 232 13.92 -10.31 11.79
C GLY A 232 14.17 -8.87 11.37
N PHE A 233 13.26 -8.30 10.58
CA PHE A 233 13.37 -6.92 10.07
C PHE A 233 12.02 -6.21 10.13
N GLY A 234 11.90 -5.17 10.94
CA GLY A 234 10.67 -4.37 10.97
C GLY A 234 9.55 -5.01 11.78
N GLY A 235 9.29 -4.54 12.99
CA GLY A 235 8.18 -5.02 13.83
C GLY A 235 6.80 -4.78 13.21
N ALA A 236 6.62 -3.65 12.52
CA ALA A 236 5.38 -3.32 11.82
C ALA A 236 5.57 -3.25 10.29
N VAL A 237 6.63 -2.59 9.83
CA VAL A 237 6.85 -2.31 8.41
C VAL A 237 8.24 -2.79 7.99
N LEU A 238 8.28 -3.54 6.91
CA LEU A 238 9.50 -3.86 6.18
C LEU A 238 9.38 -3.29 4.76
N THR A 239 10.33 -2.47 4.34
CA THR A 239 10.41 -1.98 2.97
C THR A 239 11.76 -2.27 2.34
N LEU A 240 11.74 -2.78 1.11
CA LEU A 240 12.91 -2.97 0.25
C LEU A 240 12.95 -1.95 -0.91
N SER A 241 11.97 -1.05 -0.94
CA SER A 241 11.73 -0.09 -2.01
C SER A 241 11.40 1.29 -1.43
N PRO A 242 11.37 2.35 -2.26
CA PRO A 242 11.00 3.67 -1.80
C PRO A 242 9.64 3.67 -1.09
N LEU A 243 9.59 4.27 0.10
CA LEU A 243 8.37 4.37 0.91
C LEU A 243 8.26 5.79 1.48
N THR A 244 7.09 6.40 1.29
CA THR A 244 6.71 7.63 2.00
C THR A 244 5.66 7.32 3.05
N LEU A 245 5.92 7.68 4.28
CA LEU A 245 5.00 7.60 5.41
C LEU A 245 4.69 9.01 5.91
N SER A 246 3.42 9.40 5.94
CA SER A 246 3.03 10.74 6.38
C SER A 246 1.80 10.76 7.28
N ARG A 247 1.77 11.72 8.22
CA ARG A 247 0.62 11.96 9.11
C ARG A 247 0.12 10.71 9.83
N SER A 248 1.03 9.79 10.15
CA SER A 248 0.68 8.46 10.66
C SER A 248 1.10 8.29 12.11
N LEU A 249 0.41 7.39 12.81
CA LEU A 249 0.68 7.03 14.20
C LEU A 249 1.17 5.58 14.25
N LEU A 250 2.34 5.36 14.85
CA LEU A 250 2.91 4.04 15.08
C LEU A 250 3.09 3.85 16.59
N VAL A 251 2.29 2.98 17.19
CA VAL A 251 2.24 2.80 18.64
C VAL A 251 2.33 1.33 19.06
N ASN A 252 3.14 1.05 20.08
CA ASN A 252 3.29 -0.28 20.68
C ASN A 252 3.62 -1.41 19.68
N ASN A 253 4.28 -1.08 18.57
CA ASN A 253 4.77 -2.10 17.65
C ASN A 253 6.07 -2.67 18.19
N LEU A 254 6.20 -3.99 18.15
CA LEU A 254 7.29 -4.69 18.82
C LEU A 254 7.95 -5.68 17.87
N MET A 255 9.27 -5.75 17.95
CA MET A 255 10.02 -6.91 17.50
C MET A 255 10.38 -7.77 18.71
N ASP A 256 10.36 -9.09 18.56
CA ASP A 256 10.81 -9.99 19.61
C ASP A 256 12.27 -9.68 19.98
N PRO A 257 12.58 -9.40 21.26
CA PRO A 257 13.94 -9.04 21.69
C PRO A 257 14.95 -10.17 21.53
N LEU A 258 14.51 -11.42 21.34
CA LEU A 258 15.40 -12.56 21.12
C LEU A 258 15.99 -12.61 19.72
N LEU A 259 15.40 -11.88 18.78
CA LEU A 259 15.91 -11.79 17.41
C LEU A 259 17.20 -10.95 17.37
N LEU A 260 18.29 -11.53 16.86
CA LEU A 260 19.50 -10.72 16.58
C LEU A 260 19.37 -9.87 15.30
N GLY A 261 18.20 -9.89 14.67
CA GLY A 261 17.86 -9.05 13.53
C GLY A 261 17.91 -7.55 13.84
N GLN A 262 18.03 -6.74 12.78
CA GLN A 262 18.02 -5.28 12.87
C GLN A 262 16.57 -4.81 12.92
N GLY A 263 16.16 -4.21 14.02
CA GLY A 263 14.83 -4.50 14.53
C GLY A 263 13.96 -3.33 14.92
N ALA A 264 13.88 -2.31 14.08
CA ALA A 264 12.96 -1.19 14.24
C ALA A 264 11.51 -1.54 13.98
N VAL A 265 10.59 -0.63 14.34
CA VAL A 265 9.20 -0.67 13.86
C VAL A 265 9.17 -0.67 12.34
N ILE A 266 10.00 0.19 11.75
CA ILE A 266 10.21 0.30 10.31
C ILE A 266 11.64 -0.10 9.99
N TYR A 267 11.80 -1.13 9.17
CA TYR A 267 13.10 -1.46 8.58
C TYR A 267 13.07 -1.15 7.07
N ALA A 268 13.94 -0.25 6.64
CA ALA A 268 14.13 0.12 5.23
C ALA A 268 15.49 -0.37 4.72
N PHE A 269 15.49 -1.12 3.61
CA PHE A 269 16.71 -1.67 3.03
C PHE A 269 16.79 -1.41 1.52
N GLY A 270 17.80 -0.67 1.09
CA GLY A 270 18.05 -0.31 -0.31
C GLY A 270 17.12 0.77 -0.89
N GLY A 271 15.87 0.83 -0.42
CA GLY A 271 14.87 1.82 -0.84
C GLY A 271 14.78 3.03 0.10
N ASP A 272 14.70 4.23 -0.49
CA ASP A 272 14.62 5.48 0.27
C ASP A 272 13.38 5.57 1.16
N LEU A 273 13.57 6.01 2.40
CA LEU A 273 12.50 6.17 3.37
C LEU A 273 12.29 7.65 3.67
N THR A 274 11.07 8.14 3.41
CA THR A 274 10.62 9.48 3.85
C THR A 274 9.54 9.35 4.91
N VAL A 275 9.74 10.01 6.04
CA VAL A 275 8.80 10.07 7.16
C VAL A 275 8.48 11.53 7.44
N SER A 276 7.21 11.90 7.45
CA SER A 276 6.80 13.28 7.75
C SER A 276 5.58 13.37 8.65
N GLN A 277 5.54 14.36 9.53
CA GLN A 277 4.37 14.68 10.35
C GLN A 277 3.80 13.47 11.11
N SER A 278 4.66 12.54 11.50
CA SER A 278 4.25 11.25 12.07
C SER A 278 4.68 11.12 13.51
N THR A 279 3.96 10.29 14.27
CA THR A 279 4.25 10.03 15.69
C THR A 279 4.60 8.56 15.88
N PHE A 280 5.71 8.31 16.56
CA PHE A 280 6.16 7.00 16.99
C PHE A 280 6.13 7.00 18.51
N SER A 281 5.37 6.09 19.13
CA SER A 281 5.21 6.07 20.58
C SER A 281 5.30 4.65 21.14
N ALA A 282 6.08 4.47 22.21
CA ALA A 282 6.16 3.22 22.97
C ALA A 282 6.44 1.98 22.10
N ASN A 283 7.15 2.19 21.00
CA ASN A 283 7.59 1.10 20.14
C ASN A 283 8.89 0.50 20.65
N GLY A 284 9.11 -0.78 20.38
CA GLY A 284 10.29 -1.51 20.83
C GLY A 284 10.96 -2.31 19.73
N GLY A 285 12.28 -2.18 19.66
CA GLY A 285 13.15 -3.00 18.82
C GLY A 285 14.03 -3.95 19.60
N ALA A 286 14.65 -4.92 18.91
CA ALA A 286 15.53 -5.90 19.57
C ALA A 286 16.95 -5.34 19.81
N ILE A 287 17.70 -5.06 18.74
CA ILE A 287 19.13 -4.68 18.83
C ILE A 287 19.42 -3.29 18.30
N SER A 288 18.70 -2.82 17.28
CA SER A 288 19.01 -1.55 16.63
C SER A 288 17.77 -0.87 16.08
N GLY A 289 17.71 0.46 16.26
CA GLY A 289 16.57 1.29 15.88
C GLY A 289 15.33 0.89 16.67
N ALA A 290 14.95 1.55 17.75
CA ALA A 290 13.69 1.25 18.42
C ALA A 290 12.48 1.64 17.55
N ALA A 291 12.63 2.68 16.70
CA ALA A 291 11.58 3.17 15.81
C ALA A 291 11.91 2.94 14.33
N ILE A 292 13.10 3.35 13.87
CA ILE A 292 13.49 3.26 12.46
C ILE A 292 14.91 2.69 12.33
N THR A 293 15.07 1.75 11.41
CA THR A 293 16.37 1.33 10.91
C THR A 293 16.38 1.47 9.40
N ALA A 294 17.30 2.27 8.88
CA ALA A 294 17.48 2.48 7.45
C ALA A 294 18.89 2.05 7.03
N ARG A 295 18.96 1.04 6.17
CA ARG A 295 20.21 0.45 5.68
C ARG A 295 20.30 0.57 4.17
N LEU A 296 21.45 0.99 3.65
CA LEU A 296 21.70 1.19 2.21
C LEU A 296 20.69 2.15 1.53
N SER A 297 20.02 2.99 2.30
CA SER A 297 18.89 3.84 1.86
C SER A 297 19.16 5.30 2.20
N ASN A 298 18.53 6.26 1.52
CA ASN A 298 18.41 7.60 2.08
C ASN A 298 17.28 7.62 3.13
N LEU A 299 17.43 8.47 4.14
CA LEU A 299 16.43 8.66 5.20
C LEU A 299 16.14 10.14 5.38
N LEU A 300 14.89 10.53 5.18
CA LEU A 300 14.38 11.87 5.41
C LEU A 300 13.29 11.83 6.49
N ILE A 301 13.50 12.54 7.60
CA ILE A 301 12.55 12.66 8.70
C ILE A 301 12.22 14.14 8.91
N LEU A 302 10.95 14.49 8.80
CA LEU A 302 10.47 15.87 8.87
C LEU A 302 9.31 16.00 9.87
N ASP A 303 9.32 17.05 10.69
CA ASP A 303 8.17 17.48 11.50
C ASP A 303 7.52 16.34 12.32
N SER A 304 8.32 15.40 12.84
CA SER A 304 7.84 14.16 13.46
C SER A 304 8.15 14.09 14.96
N LEU A 305 7.47 13.20 15.68
CA LEU A 305 7.65 12.96 17.11
C LEU A 305 8.02 11.48 17.37
N PHE A 306 9.06 11.26 18.16
CA PHE A 306 9.47 9.95 18.66
C PHE A 306 9.48 9.96 20.19
N ASP A 307 8.63 9.16 20.81
CA ASP A 307 8.31 9.24 22.23
C ASP A 307 8.29 7.88 22.93
N GLY A 308 8.90 7.80 24.12
CA GLY A 308 8.74 6.64 25.01
C GLY A 308 9.32 5.32 24.51
N HIS A 309 10.33 5.32 23.64
CA HIS A 309 11.02 4.10 23.20
C HIS A 309 11.97 3.60 24.30
N SER A 310 11.94 2.31 24.65
CA SER A 310 12.63 1.81 25.87
C SER A 310 13.46 0.54 25.68
N THR A 311 14.09 0.34 24.51
CA THR A 311 14.71 -0.95 24.18
C THR A 311 16.24 -0.99 24.26
N GLY A 312 16.89 0.01 24.86
CA GLY A 312 18.35 0.06 24.97
C GLY A 312 19.07 0.17 23.62
N ALA A 313 18.31 0.38 22.54
CA ALA A 313 18.74 0.62 21.18
C ALA A 313 18.48 2.08 20.81
N GLU A 314 19.23 2.62 19.85
CA GLU A 314 19.00 3.97 19.34
C GLU A 314 17.59 4.08 18.76
N VAL A 315 16.91 5.23 18.87
CA VAL A 315 15.57 5.41 18.28
C VAL A 315 15.60 5.29 16.75
N VAL A 316 16.64 5.87 16.13
CA VAL A 316 16.88 5.84 14.69
C VAL A 316 18.29 5.30 14.43
N ASP A 317 18.40 4.20 13.70
CA ASP A 317 19.65 3.60 13.24
C ASP A 317 19.79 3.81 11.72
N PHE A 318 20.87 4.46 11.29
CA PHE A 318 21.13 4.77 9.89
C PHE A 318 22.48 4.21 9.43
N ARG A 319 22.46 3.31 8.44
CA ARG A 319 23.63 2.58 7.96
C ARG A 319 23.81 2.75 6.45
N THR A 320 24.86 3.45 6.05
CA THR A 320 25.13 3.75 4.63
C THR A 320 25.65 2.55 3.82
N GLY A 321 26.26 1.57 4.48
CA GLY A 321 27.03 0.50 3.84
C GLY A 321 28.30 1.00 3.15
N SER A 322 29.04 0.08 2.51
CA SER A 322 30.28 0.39 1.81
C SER A 322 30.02 0.87 0.38
N GLY A 323 30.58 2.02 0.00
CA GLY A 323 30.74 2.40 -1.41
C GLY A 323 29.65 3.28 -2.02
N ALA A 324 28.60 3.63 -1.29
CA ALA A 324 27.59 4.60 -1.76
C ALA A 324 27.40 5.72 -0.73
N THR A 325 27.35 6.97 -1.21
CA THR A 325 26.90 8.10 -0.39
C THR A 325 25.40 7.97 -0.16
N ARG A 326 24.98 8.05 1.10
CA ARG A 326 23.58 8.06 1.52
C ARG A 326 23.36 9.22 2.47
N TYR A 327 22.17 9.80 2.43
CA TYR A 327 21.83 10.99 3.20
C TYR A 327 20.86 10.66 4.32
N LEU A 328 21.17 11.20 5.50
CA LEU A 328 20.24 11.31 6.61
C LEU A 328 19.90 12.79 6.77
N THR A 329 18.62 13.13 6.67
CA THR A 329 18.11 14.48 6.98
C THR A 329 17.05 14.35 8.06
N ILE A 330 17.25 15.04 9.18
CA ILE A 330 16.26 15.15 10.25
C ILE A 330 16.02 16.65 10.47
N SER A 331 14.79 17.10 10.31
CA SER A 331 14.41 18.50 10.51
C SER A 331 13.13 18.61 11.31
N ASN A 332 13.04 19.62 12.19
CA ASN A 332 11.87 19.93 13.02
C ASN A 332 11.28 18.70 13.75
N THR A 333 12.13 17.74 14.13
CA THR A 333 11.69 16.47 14.71
C THR A 333 12.04 16.44 16.20
N GLN A 334 11.12 15.94 17.02
CA GLN A 334 11.28 15.83 18.46
C GLN A 334 11.55 14.37 18.88
N PHE A 335 12.50 14.19 19.79
CA PHE A 335 12.77 12.93 20.48
C PHE A 335 12.54 13.16 21.98
N ALA A 336 11.51 12.54 22.56
CA ALA A 336 11.11 12.71 23.96
C ALA A 336 11.10 11.35 24.68
N ASP A 337 11.48 11.34 25.96
CA ASP A 337 11.32 10.19 26.88
C ASP A 337 11.83 8.82 26.36
N ASN A 338 12.86 8.84 25.52
CA ASN A 338 13.50 7.63 24.97
C ASN A 338 14.63 7.16 25.89
N GLN A 339 14.66 5.87 26.22
CA GLN A 339 15.61 5.20 27.11
C GLN A 339 16.41 4.10 26.39
#